data_AF-A0A239F5D9-F1
#
_entry.id   AF-A0A239F5D9-F1
#
_cell.length_a   1.000
_cell.length_b   1.000
_cell.length_c   1.000
_cell.angle_alpha   90.00
_cell.angle_beta   90.00
_cell.angle_gamma   90.00
#
_symmetry.space_group_name_H-M   'P 1'
#
loop_
_entity.id
_entity.type
_entity.pdbx_description
1 polymer ?
#
loop_
_entity_poly.entity_id
_entity_poly.type
_entity_poly.pdbx_seq_one_letter_code
_entity_poly.pdbx_strand_id
1 'polypeptide(L)'
;MASGKVKWFNNAKGYGFINEDGKSDDLFAHYSAIQMDGYKTLKAGQAVTFEIFQGPNGLLAKNIQACKTGSEVQSATSTAASI
;
A
#
# COMPACT_ATOMS: atom_id res chain seq x y z
N MET A 1 14.95 5.67 3.71
CA MET A 1 13.61 5.32 3.22
C MET A 1 13.45 5.94 1.84
N ALA A 2 12.98 5.16 0.87
CA ALA A 2 12.62 5.62 -0.47
C ALA A 2 11.13 5.98 -0.53
N SER A 3 10.73 6.75 -1.52
CA SER A 3 9.36 7.16 -1.76
C SER A 3 8.96 6.87 -3.21
N GLY A 4 7.68 6.66 -3.44
CA GLY A 4 7.19 6.35 -4.77
C GLY A 4 5.67 6.31 -4.86
N LYS A 5 5.19 5.82 -6.00
CA LYS A 5 3.76 5.66 -6.28
C LYS A 5 3.46 4.22 -6.64
N VAL A 6 2.36 3.70 -6.10
CA VAL A 6 1.88 2.36 -6.43
C VAL A 6 1.48 2.32 -7.90
N LYS A 7 2.12 1.48 -8.70
CA LYS A 7 1.79 1.32 -10.11
C LYS A 7 0.48 0.56 -10.25
N TRP A 8 0.39 -0.57 -9.55
CA TRP A 8 -0.83 -1.36 -9.41
C TRP A 8 -0.70 -2.28 -8.19
N PHE A 9 -1.83 -2.66 -7.61
CA PHE A 9 -1.86 -3.62 -6.51
C PHE A 9 -3.14 -4.46 -6.60
N ASN A 10 -2.98 -5.78 -6.48
CA ASN A 10 -4.10 -6.71 -6.49
C ASN A 10 -4.46 -7.09 -5.05
N ASN A 11 -5.55 -6.53 -4.54
CA ASN A 11 -6.01 -6.77 -3.16
C ASN A 11 -6.44 -8.23 -2.91
N ALA A 12 -6.93 -8.92 -3.93
CA ALA A 12 -7.34 -10.33 -3.81
C ALA A 12 -6.13 -11.26 -3.71
N LYS A 13 -5.04 -10.95 -4.43
CA LYS A 13 -3.81 -11.75 -4.40
C LYS A 13 -2.78 -11.26 -3.36
N GLY A 14 -2.90 -10.03 -2.88
CA GLY A 14 -2.01 -9.44 -1.88
C GLY A 14 -0.63 -9.02 -2.41
N TYR A 15 -0.49 -8.77 -3.71
CA TYR A 15 0.77 -8.28 -4.29
C TYR A 15 0.56 -7.22 -5.36
N GLY A 16 1.61 -6.45 -5.63
CA GLY A 16 1.62 -5.37 -6.60
C GLY A 16 3.02 -4.88 -6.92
N PHE A 17 3.07 -3.74 -7.60
CA PHE A 17 4.32 -3.04 -7.92
C PHE A 17 4.23 -1.56 -7.59
N ILE A 18 5.36 -1.01 -7.17
CA ILE A 18 5.53 0.39 -6.82
C ILE A 18 6.64 0.95 -7.71
N ASN A 19 6.40 2.10 -8.32
CA ASN A 19 7.44 2.87 -9.00
C ASN A 19 8.09 3.80 -7.98
N GLU A 20 9.41 3.75 -7.88
CA GLU A 20 10.19 4.71 -7.09
C GLU A 20 10.11 6.10 -7.74
N ASP A 21 9.99 7.15 -6.92
CA ASP A 21 10.04 8.52 -7.40
C ASP A 21 11.46 8.85 -7.89
N GLY A 22 11.56 9.40 -9.11
CA GLY A 22 12.85 9.73 -9.73
C GLY A 22 13.61 8.55 -10.36
N LYS A 23 13.05 7.32 -10.33
CA LYS A 23 13.59 6.17 -11.06
C LYS A 23 12.52 5.45 -11.88
N SER A 24 12.97 4.62 -12.81
CA SER A 24 12.09 3.79 -13.66
C SER A 24 12.02 2.34 -13.18
N ASP A 25 12.55 2.04 -11.99
CA ASP A 25 12.58 0.70 -11.44
C ASP A 25 11.23 0.31 -10.82
N ASP A 26 10.72 -0.85 -11.26
CA ASP A 26 9.52 -1.50 -10.73
C ASP A 26 9.89 -2.33 -9.48
N LEU A 27 9.40 -1.92 -8.31
CA LEU A 27 9.62 -2.62 -7.05
C LEU A 27 8.46 -3.54 -6.70
N PHE A 28 8.78 -4.81 -6.43
CA PHE A 28 7.77 -5.77 -6.00
C PHE A 28 7.25 -5.45 -4.59
N ALA A 29 5.93 -5.33 -4.44
CA ALA A 29 5.27 -5.04 -3.18
C ALA A 29 4.37 -6.22 -2.77
N HIS A 30 4.60 -6.74 -1.57
CA HIS A 30 3.79 -7.83 -0.99
C HIS A 30 3.03 -7.34 0.24
N TYR A 31 1.81 -7.86 0.48
CA TYR A 31 0.98 -7.45 1.61
C TYR A 31 1.69 -7.61 2.96
N SER A 32 2.55 -8.62 3.09
CA SER A 32 3.31 -8.84 4.33
C SER A 32 4.30 -7.73 4.65
N ALA A 33 4.78 -7.01 3.61
CA ALA A 33 5.67 -5.87 3.76
C ALA A 33 4.93 -4.56 4.06
N ILE A 34 3.60 -4.53 3.95
CA ILE A 34 2.79 -3.36 4.27
C ILE A 34 2.65 -3.23 5.79
N GLN A 35 3.06 -2.07 6.28
CA GLN A 35 2.94 -1.65 7.66
C GLN A 35 1.65 -0.83 7.79
N MET A 36 0.55 -1.52 7.98
CA MET A 36 -0.78 -0.95 8.14
C MET A 36 -1.60 -1.86 9.04
N ASP A 37 -2.42 -1.26 9.89
CA ASP A 37 -3.39 -1.97 10.73
C ASP A 37 -4.61 -2.39 9.89
N GLY A 38 -5.10 -3.61 10.12
CA GLY A 38 -6.29 -4.14 9.43
C GLY A 38 -5.99 -4.63 8.01
N TYR A 39 -6.76 -4.17 7.04
CA TYR A 39 -6.73 -4.71 5.67
C TYR A 39 -5.62 -4.08 4.82
N LYS A 40 -4.49 -4.81 4.72
CA LYS A 40 -3.25 -4.39 4.05
C LYS A 40 -3.41 -4.25 2.54
N THR A 41 -3.81 -3.06 2.12
CA THR A 41 -4.11 -2.76 0.71
C THR A 41 -3.47 -1.47 0.25
N LEU A 42 -3.29 -1.36 -1.06
CA LEU A 42 -2.73 -0.19 -1.73
C LEU A 42 -3.60 0.16 -2.94
N LYS A 43 -3.71 1.45 -3.25
CA LYS A 43 -4.41 1.94 -4.43
C LYS A 43 -3.40 2.36 -5.49
N ALA A 44 -3.69 2.08 -6.76
CA ALA A 44 -2.87 2.59 -7.87
C ALA A 44 -2.81 4.13 -7.82
N GLY A 45 -1.62 4.69 -8.06
CA GLY A 45 -1.32 6.12 -7.97
C GLY A 45 -1.08 6.63 -6.54
N GLN A 46 -1.32 5.82 -5.50
CA GLN A 46 -1.14 6.21 -4.11
C GLN A 46 0.34 6.43 -3.79
N ALA A 47 0.63 7.54 -3.10
CA ALA A 47 1.97 7.82 -2.59
C ALA A 47 2.29 6.92 -1.39
N VAL A 48 3.47 6.31 -1.44
CA VAL A 48 3.94 5.35 -0.44
C VAL A 48 5.42 5.59 -0.17
N THR A 49 5.82 5.32 1.07
CA THR A 49 7.23 5.27 1.51
C THR A 49 7.59 3.84 1.84
N PHE A 50 8.77 3.40 1.45
CA PHE A 50 9.20 2.01 1.58
C PHE A 50 10.72 1.93 1.63
N GLU A 51 11.24 0.75 1.93
CA GLU A 51 12.66 0.43 1.85
C GLU A 51 12.92 -0.50 0.68
N ILE A 52 13.94 -0.17 -0.10
CA ILE A 52 14.36 -0.97 -1.25
C ILE A 52 15.26 -2.07 -0.74
N PHE A 53 14.93 -3.30 -1.09
CA PHE A 53 15.71 -4.47 -0.75
C PHE A 53 16.00 -5.26 -2.03
N GLN A 54 17.24 -5.71 -2.19
CA GLN A 54 17.62 -6.54 -3.33
C GLN A 54 17.46 -8.01 -2.95
N GLY A 55 16.46 -8.66 -3.55
CA GLY A 55 16.21 -10.09 -3.35
C GLY A 55 16.67 -10.94 -4.53
N PRO A 56 16.57 -12.28 -4.41
CA PRO A 56 16.90 -13.21 -5.49
C PRO A 56 16.01 -13.05 -6.74
N ASN A 57 14.82 -12.46 -6.58
CA ASN A 57 13.85 -12.25 -7.65
C ASN A 57 13.78 -10.78 -8.12
N GLY A 58 14.79 -9.96 -7.79
CA GLY A 58 14.83 -8.54 -8.13
C GLY A 58 14.57 -7.60 -6.95
N LEU A 59 14.26 -6.35 -7.25
CA LEU A 59 14.03 -5.29 -6.27
C LEU A 59 12.65 -5.45 -5.62
N LEU A 60 12.62 -5.44 -4.29
CA LEU A 60 11.41 -5.59 -3.49
C LEU A 60 11.29 -4.48 -2.46
N ALA A 61 10.06 -4.05 -2.21
CA ALA A 61 9.70 -3.03 -1.25
C ALA A 61 9.38 -3.66 0.11
N LYS A 62 10.10 -3.25 1.15
CA LYS A 62 9.86 -3.60 2.57
C LYS A 62 9.38 -2.38 3.35
N ASN A 63 8.78 -2.61 4.53
CA ASN A 63 8.31 -1.55 5.42
C ASN A 63 7.47 -0.49 4.68
N ILE A 64 6.52 -0.94 3.87
CA ILE A 64 5.69 -0.08 3.03
C ILE A 64 4.69 0.65 3.92
N GLN A 65 4.80 1.97 3.93
CA GLN A 65 3.97 2.90 4.65
C GLN A 65 3.16 3.70 3.64
N ALA A 66 1.84 3.59 3.70
CA ALA A 66 0.95 4.41 2.92
C ALA A 66 0.95 5.84 3.47
N CYS A 67 1.22 6.84 2.62
CA CYS A 67 0.93 8.23 2.95
C CYS A 67 -0.60 8.34 3.09
N LYS A 68 -1.09 8.36 4.34
CA LYS A 68 -2.53 8.38 4.66
C LYS A 68 -3.13 9.68 4.12
N THR A 69 -3.74 9.62 2.94
CA THR A 69 -4.86 10.52 2.62
C THR A 69 -6.08 9.89 3.30
N GLY A 70 -6.62 10.58 4.30
CA GLY A 70 -7.58 10.06 5.27
C GLY A 70 -8.69 9.22 4.64
N SER A 71 -8.75 7.95 5.01
CA SER A 71 -10.01 7.20 5.02
C SER A 71 -10.61 7.38 6.41
N GLU A 72 -11.22 8.55 6.62
CA GLU A 72 -12.22 8.72 7.65
C GLU A 72 -13.55 8.19 7.10
N VAL A 73 -14.31 7.54 7.99
CA VAL A 73 -15.72 7.09 7.91
C VAL A 73 -16.15 6.11 6.82
N GLN A 74 -16.35 4.83 7.22
CA GLN A 74 -17.66 4.16 7.21
C GLN A 74 -17.57 2.73 7.77
N SER A 75 -17.85 2.58 9.07
CA SER A 75 -18.60 1.43 9.65
C SER A 75 -18.74 1.63 11.16
N ALA A 76 -19.28 2.77 11.57
CA ALA A 76 -19.79 2.95 12.91
C ALA A 76 -21.02 3.89 12.83
N THR A 77 -22.12 3.39 13.39
CA THR A 77 -23.33 4.10 13.86
C THR A 77 -24.29 4.72 12.83
N SER A 78 -25.48 4.10 12.70
CA SER A 78 -26.72 4.82 13.01
C SER A 78 -27.80 3.86 13.53
N THR A 79 -28.06 3.97 14.82
CA THR A 79 -29.25 3.49 15.53
C THR A 79 -30.35 4.55 15.39
N ALA A 80 -31.57 4.18 14.99
CA ALA A 80 -32.83 4.88 15.30
C ALA A 80 -34.01 4.01 14.80
N ALA A 81 -34.78 3.33 15.65
CA ALA A 81 -35.87 3.84 16.51
C ALA A 81 -37.27 3.65 15.85
N SER A 82 -38.06 2.78 16.49
CA SER A 82 -39.53 2.66 16.58
C SER A 82 -40.44 3.34 15.55
N ILE A 83 -41.26 2.53 14.87
CA ILE A 83 -42.74 2.67 14.80
C ILE A 83 -43.39 1.29 14.82
#